data_AF-A0A4P9Y3V2-F1
#
_entry.id   AF-A0A4P9Y3V2-F1
#
_cell.length_a   1.000
_cell.length_b   1.000
_cell.length_c   1.000
_cell.angle_alpha   90.00
_cell.angle_beta   90.00
_cell.angle_gamma   90.00
#
_symmetry.space_group_name_H-M   'P 1'
#
loop_
_entity.id
_entity.type
_entity.pdbx_description
1 polymer ?
#
loop_
_entity_poly.entity_id
_entity_poly.type
_entity_poly.pdbx_seq_one_letter_code
_entity_poly.pdbx_strand_id
1 'polypeptide(L)' 'MKNFFSQRISGIKIKICGRFNKRKGATRTKVQYYSKGSFKFNSIDSFIDYGYFERKDRNGTQTIKVFIANKS' A
#
# COMPACT_ATOMS: atom_id res chain seq x y z
N MET A 1 19.07 17.21 22.16
CA MET A 1 19.50 16.66 20.85
C MET A 1 18.33 15.90 20.24
N LYS A 2 17.68 16.45 19.20
CA LYS A 2 16.64 15.74 18.42
C LYS A 2 17.35 15.10 17.23
N ASN A 3 17.53 13.78 17.24
CA ASN A 3 18.15 13.08 16.12
C ASN A 3 17.23 13.18 14.91
N PHE A 4 17.69 13.92 13.90
CA PHE A 4 17.22 13.89 12.53
C PHE A 4 17.43 12.48 11.98
N PHE A 5 16.47 11.58 12.14
CA PHE A 5 16.37 10.48 11.18
C PHE A 5 16.10 11.12 9.83
N SER A 6 17.14 11.23 9.01
CA SER A 6 16.98 11.41 7.57
C SER A 6 16.21 10.17 7.10
N GLN A 7 14.87 10.24 7.13
CA GLN A 7 13.97 9.18 6.71
C GLN A 7 14.12 9.00 5.20
N ARG A 8 15.20 8.33 4.79
CA ARG A 8 15.38 7.92 3.41
C ARG A 8 14.40 6.78 3.19
N ILE A 9 13.26 7.11 2.58
CA ILE A 9 12.29 6.11 2.12
C ILE A 9 13.04 5.15 1.19
N SER A 10 13.12 3.88 1.58
CA SER A 10 13.77 2.81 0.83
C SER A 10 12.81 2.15 -0.16
N GLY A 11 11.51 2.22 0.09
CA GLY A 11 10.50 1.70 -0.81
C GLY A 11 9.07 2.14 -0.49
N ILE A 12 8.22 2.13 -1.52
CA ILE A 12 6.77 2.33 -1.40
C ILE A 12 6.06 1.22 -2.16
N LYS A 13 5.07 0.60 -1.51
CA LYS A 13 4.24 -0.45 -2.09
C LYS A 13 2.78 -0.10 -1.85
N ILE A 14 2.00 -0.09 -2.91
CA ILE A 14 0.57 0.19 -2.91
C ILE A 14 -0.13 -1.05 -3.46
N LYS A 15 -1.08 -1.58 -2.69
CA LYS A 15 -1.94 -2.70 -3.07
C LYS A 15 -3.38 -2.21 -3.09
N ILE A 16 -3.99 -2.18 -4.26
CA ILE A 16 -5.38 -1.80 -4.42
C ILE A 16 -6.20 -3.07 -4.65
N CYS A 17 -7.21 -3.30 -3.83
CA CYS A 17 -8.08 -4.47 -3.89
C CYS A 17 -9.53 -4.02 -4.07
N GLY A 18 -10.28 -4.64 -4.99
CA GLY A 18 -11.71 -4.39 -5.10
C GLY A 18 -12.21 -4.53 -6.52
N ARG A 19 -13.33 -3.85 -6.83
CA ARG A 19 -13.99 -3.92 -8.13
C ARG A 19 -13.74 -2.64 -8.93
N PHE A 20 -12.81 -2.71 -9.88
CA PHE A 20 -12.35 -1.56 -10.68
C PHE A 20 -13.15 -1.31 -11.98
N ASN A 21 -14.12 -2.16 -12.28
CA ASN A 21 -14.90 -2.00 -13.51
C ASN A 21 -15.71 -0.70 -13.43
N LYS A 22 -15.72 0.08 -14.52
CA LYS A 22 -16.48 1.34 -14.60
C LYS A 22 -17.98 1.11 -14.82
N ARG A 23 -18.35 -0.01 -15.46
CA ARG A 23 -19.74 -0.38 -15.72
C ARG A 23 -20.38 -0.93 -14.44
N LYS A 24 -21.61 -0.50 -14.15
CA LYS A 24 -22.41 -1.02 -13.04
C LYS A 24 -22.78 -2.47 -13.32
N GLY A 25 -22.41 -3.38 -12.44
CA GLY A 25 -22.73 -4.80 -12.59
C GLY A 25 -21.94 -5.71 -11.67
N ALA A 26 -22.37 -6.97 -11.60
CA ALA A 26 -21.67 -8.06 -10.92
C ALA A 26 -20.33 -8.37 -11.62
N THR A 27 -19.20 -8.04 -10.99
CA THR A 27 -17.87 -8.22 -11.57
C THR A 27 -16.92 -8.78 -10.52
N ARG A 28 -15.95 -9.59 -10.94
CA ARG A 28 -14.95 -10.15 -10.02
C ARG A 28 -14.06 -9.04 -9.43
N THR A 29 -13.65 -9.24 -8.19
CA THR A 29 -12.61 -8.43 -7.55
C THR A 29 -11.29 -8.65 -8.26
N LYS A 30 -10.49 -7.59 -8.38
CA LYS A 30 -9.11 -7.64 -8.85
C LYS A 30 -8.20 -7.04 -7.78
N VAL A 31 -6.94 -7.43 -7.84
CA VAL A 31 -5.89 -6.85 -7.00
C VAL A 31 -4.82 -6.28 -7.91
N GLN A 32 -4.49 -5.01 -7.71
CA GLN A 32 -3.40 -4.33 -8.41
C GLN A 32 -2.30 -4.01 -7.42
N TYR A 33 -1.06 -4.19 -7.87
CA TYR A 33 0.13 -3.94 -7.08
C TYR A 33 1.00 -2.92 -7.80
N TYR A 34 1.44 -1.91 -7.06
CA TYR A 34 2.43 -0.95 -7.49
C TYR A 34 3.53 -0.94 -6.43
N SER A 35 4.78 -1.13 -6.82
CA SER A 35 5.89 -1.19 -5.87
C SER A 35 7.12 -0.56 -6.49
N LYS A 36 7.84 0.24 -5.70
CA LYS A 36 9.12 0.85 -6.09
C LYS A 36 10.07 0.82 -4.89
N GLY A 37 11.34 0.55 -5.15
CA GLY A 37 12.36 0.41 -4.11
C GLY A 37 12.40 -0.98 -3.49
N SER A 38 12.97 -1.09 -2.29
CA SER A 38 13.22 -2.38 -1.62
C SER A 38 12.47 -2.49 -0.30
N PHE A 39 12.07 -3.73 0.00
CA PHE A 39 11.36 -4.09 1.22
C PHE A 39 12.05 -5.30 1.84
N LYS A 40 12.35 -5.22 3.13
CA LYS A 40 12.93 -6.34 3.89
C LYS A 40 11.88 -6.96 4.82
N PHE A 41 10.77 -7.45 4.26
CA PHE A 41 9.64 -7.99 5.04
C PHE A 41 10.03 -9.12 6.02
N ASN A 42 11.15 -9.82 5.78
CA ASN A 42 11.63 -10.92 6.59
C ASN A 42 12.70 -10.51 7.62
N SER A 43 13.01 -9.22 7.73
CA SER A 43 14.01 -8.70 8.66
C SER A 43 13.31 -8.10 9.89
N ILE A 44 13.77 -8.49 11.08
CA ILE A 44 13.26 -7.97 12.36
C ILE A 44 13.50 -6.45 12.46
N ASP A 45 14.62 -5.96 11.91
CA ASP A 45 14.99 -4.54 11.92
C ASP A 45 14.42 -3.74 10.74
N SER A 46 13.38 -4.26 10.08
CA SER A 46 12.74 -3.55 8.97
C SER A 46 11.70 -2.54 9.47
N PHE A 47 11.96 -1.26 9.21
CA PHE A 47 10.99 -0.20 9.46
C PHE A 47 10.03 -0.11 8.26
N ILE A 48 8.89 -0.78 8.35
CA ILE A 48 7.84 -0.73 7.33
C ILE A 48 6.55 -0.22 7.97
N ASP A 49 6.21 1.03 7.67
CA ASP A 49 4.94 1.62 8.06
C ASP A 49 3.82 1.12 7.15
N TYR A 50 2.67 0.80 7.74
CA TYR A 50 1.50 0.31 7.04
C TYR A 50 0.28 1.18 7.32
N GLY A 51 -0.46 1.50 6.27
CA GLY A 51 -1.76 2.13 6.36
C GLY A 51 -2.73 1.56 5.33
N TYR A 52 -4.02 1.71 5.58
CA TYR A 52 -5.03 1.40 4.58
C TYR A 52 -6.15 2.43 4.58
N PHE A 53 -6.80 2.52 3.44
CA PHE A 53 -7.96 3.37 3.23
C PHE A 53 -9.01 2.58 2.45
N GLU A 54 -10.26 2.69 2.87
CA GLU A 54 -11.39 2.07 2.19
C GLU A 54 -12.29 3.11 1.56
N ARG A 55 -12.64 2.85 0.31
CA ARG A 55 -13.54 3.67 -0.48
C ARG A 55 -14.71 2.83 -0.94
N LYS A 56 -15.92 3.31 -0.72
CA LYS A 56 -17.13 2.74 -1.31
C LYS A 56 -17.46 3.48 -2.60
N ASP A 57 -17.62 2.74 -3.68
CA ASP A 57 -18.12 3.23 -4.97
C ASP A 57 -19.44 2.52 -5.31
N ARG A 58 -20.08 2.94 -6.41
CA ARG A 58 -21.33 2.34 -6.93
C ARG A 58 -21.22 0.84 -7.21
N ASN A 59 -20.01 0.31 -7.35
CA ASN A 59 -19.73 -1.09 -7.67
C ASN A 59 -19.29 -1.94 -6.46
N GLY A 60 -19.30 -1.35 -5.26
CA GLY A 60 -18.88 -1.98 -4.00
C GLY A 60 -17.67 -1.27 -3.37
N THR A 61 -17.03 -1.96 -2.42
CA THR A 61 -15.88 -1.42 -1.69
C THR A 61 -14.56 -1.71 -2.41
N GLN A 62 -13.66 -0.72 -2.40
CA GLN A 62 -12.26 -0.82 -2.78
C GLN A 62 -11.39 -0.48 -1.56
N THR A 63 -10.35 -1.27 -1.34
CA THR A 63 -9.38 -1.06 -0.26
C THR A 63 -8.02 -0.75 -0.86
N ILE A 64 -7.43 0.37 -0.47
CA ILE A 64 -6.09 0.79 -0.82
C ILE A 64 -5.20 0.52 0.39
N LYS A 65 -4.16 -0.30 0.23
CA LYS A 65 -3.17 -0.63 1.25
C LYS A 65 -1.84 -0.01 0.85
N VAL A 66 -1.23 0.77 1.73
CA VAL A 66 0.05 1.45 1.48
C VAL A 66 1.07 0.96 2.49
N PHE A 67 2.26 0.64 2.01
CA PHE A 67 3.43 0.27 2.79
C PHE A 67 4.56 1.23 2.44
N ILE A 68 5.18 1.83 3.46
CA ILE A 68 6.33 2.71 3.31
C ILE A 68 7.48 2.07 4.07
N ALA A 69 8.53 1.69 3.34
CA ALA A 69 9.75 1.20 3.94
C ALA A 69 10.71 2.37 4.16
N ASN A 70 11.24 2.46 5.36
CA ASN A 70 12.30 3.39 5.71
C ASN A 70 13.64 2.64 5.72
N LYS A 71 14.70 3.33 5.32
CA LYS A 71 16.06 2.81 5.45
C LYS A 71 16.53 3.05 6.89
N SER A 72 16.86 1.98 7.61
CA SER A 72 17.61 2.06 8.87
C SER A 72 18.97 2.70 8.66
#